data_AF-A0A1F8B9D9-F1
#
_entry.id   AF-A0A1F8B9D9-F1
#
_cell.length_a   1.000
_cell.length_b   1.000
_cell.length_c   1.000
_cell.angle_alpha   90.00
_cell.angle_beta   90.00
_cell.angle_gamma   90.00
#
_symmetry.space_group_name_H-M   'P 1'
#
loop_
_entity.id
_entity.type
_entity.pdbx_description
1 polymer ?
#
loop_
_entity_poly.entity_id
_entity_poly.type
_entity_poly.pdbx_seq_one_letter_code
_entity_poly.pdbx_strand_id
1 'polypeptide(L)'
;MGKKLRGILPILTFSLLPSFLIWLPFFLRLTTFWKIPLPQEGMATIVANYDGPLFIVVAKTFYNPELVGNFAFNLPTQYYAAHFPLFPLLIRLFGGIIGFPYAMLGVTLTSSILATYFFRKFIKDYVPQKEVLWIILIFSIFPARWLIVRSVGSPEPLFIAEIIASVYYFKHKKYLKAGIWGSLAQLTKSPGILLFIAYFLYFTFPKFKKAATTSLSKCFNRSDLNNYFSIFLIPLSFLGLSILYKLQLNDFLAYFHSGDNIHLFFPPFQIFNFSQAWVGTFWLEEVIFVYLLGALGFMKLTKNKEYELAWFVGIFFASVLFVSHRDLIRYTLPIVPFLFAAFSKEVVSKEFKIAIFILLLPIYLFSLAYISQNVMPVSDWAPLL
;
A
#
# COMPACT_ATOMS: atom_id res chain seq x y z
N MET A 1 4.30 10.09 -32.51
CA MET A 1 3.79 8.95 -31.70
C MET A 1 4.89 8.14 -31.00
N GLY A 2 6.04 7.86 -31.64
CA GLY A 2 7.08 6.96 -31.10
C GLY A 2 7.74 7.32 -29.75
N LYS A 3 7.93 8.62 -29.41
CA LYS A 3 8.56 9.02 -28.13
C LYS A 3 7.68 8.76 -26.89
N LYS A 4 6.35 8.88 -27.01
CA LYS A 4 5.41 8.60 -25.90
C LYS A 4 5.29 7.10 -25.64
N LEU A 5 5.20 6.28 -26.70
CA LEU A 5 5.17 4.81 -26.63
C LEU A 5 6.45 4.22 -26.00
N ARG A 6 7.63 4.72 -26.41
CA ARG A 6 8.92 4.32 -25.79
C ARG A 6 8.98 4.60 -24.28
N GLY A 7 8.23 5.60 -23.80
CA GLY A 7 8.17 5.94 -22.38
C GLY A 7 7.27 5.02 -21.55
N ILE A 8 6.29 4.34 -22.16
CA ILE A 8 5.30 3.52 -21.46
C ILE A 8 5.75 2.06 -21.41
N LEU A 9 6.43 1.56 -22.45
CA LEU A 9 6.86 0.17 -22.53
C LEU A 9 7.66 -0.32 -21.31
N PRO A 10 8.64 0.44 -20.76
CA PRO A 10 9.35 0.01 -19.55
C PRO A 10 8.45 -0.08 -18.31
N ILE A 11 7.43 0.78 -18.21
CA ILE A 11 6.46 0.74 -17.11
C ILE A 11 5.68 -0.56 -17.21
N LEU A 12 5.08 -0.86 -18.37
CA LEU A 12 4.33 -2.10 -18.57
C LEU A 12 5.20 -3.33 -18.32
N THR A 13 6.41 -3.34 -18.87
CA THR A 13 7.33 -4.49 -18.74
C THR A 13 7.69 -4.73 -17.28
N PHE A 14 8.14 -3.70 -16.54
CA PHE A 14 8.55 -3.88 -15.16
C PHE A 14 7.37 -4.09 -14.19
N SER A 15 6.17 -3.64 -14.55
CA SER A 15 4.95 -3.91 -13.78
C SER A 15 4.35 -5.30 -14.04
N LEU A 16 4.52 -5.88 -15.23
CA LEU A 16 3.88 -7.16 -15.57
C LEU A 16 4.82 -8.35 -15.50
N LEU A 17 6.06 -8.21 -15.98
CA LEU A 17 6.99 -9.33 -16.10
C LEU A 17 7.31 -10.00 -14.74
N PRO A 18 7.61 -9.27 -13.65
CA PRO A 18 7.87 -9.92 -12.36
C PRO A 18 6.66 -10.70 -11.83
N SER A 19 5.46 -10.14 -11.96
CA SER A 19 4.23 -10.81 -11.51
C SER A 19 3.91 -12.03 -12.37
N PHE A 20 4.14 -11.96 -13.69
CA PHE A 20 4.02 -13.12 -14.58
C PHE A 20 5.00 -14.25 -14.20
N LEU A 21 6.25 -13.91 -13.89
CA LEU A 21 7.24 -14.89 -13.42
C LEU A 21 6.84 -15.54 -12.08
N ILE A 22 6.17 -14.79 -11.19
CA ILE A 22 5.61 -15.34 -9.96
C ILE A 22 4.45 -16.28 -10.26
N TRP A 23 3.59 -15.95 -11.23
CA TRP A 23 2.45 -16.80 -11.59
C TRP A 23 2.85 -18.06 -12.35
N LEU A 24 3.94 -18.03 -13.09
CA LEU A 24 4.33 -19.12 -14.01
C LEU A 24 4.37 -20.51 -13.33
N PRO A 25 4.99 -20.72 -12.15
CA PRO A 25 4.95 -22.02 -11.47
C PRO A 25 3.54 -22.51 -11.10
N PHE A 26 2.67 -21.59 -10.67
CA PHE A 26 1.28 -21.90 -10.30
C PHE A 26 0.41 -22.18 -11.54
N PHE A 27 0.64 -21.43 -12.61
CA PHE A 27 -0.04 -21.63 -13.89
C PHE A 27 0.31 -22.99 -14.51
N LEU A 28 1.60 -23.36 -14.46
CA LEU A 28 2.08 -24.67 -14.91
C LEU A 28 1.79 -25.81 -13.92
N ARG A 29 1.20 -25.51 -12.75
CA ARG A 29 0.92 -26.47 -11.67
C ARG A 29 2.12 -27.33 -11.31
N LEU A 30 3.30 -26.70 -11.18
CA LEU A 30 4.49 -27.41 -10.74
C LEU A 30 4.27 -27.98 -9.34
N THR A 31 4.78 -29.18 -9.06
CA THR A 31 4.73 -29.78 -7.72
C THR A 31 5.77 -29.18 -6.78
N THR A 32 6.92 -28.83 -7.33
CA THR A 32 8.00 -28.17 -6.60
C THR A 32 8.72 -27.18 -7.50
N PHE A 33 9.32 -26.16 -6.89
CA PHE A 33 10.29 -25.28 -7.55
C PHE A 33 11.42 -25.00 -6.57
N TRP A 34 12.67 -25.28 -6.96
CA TRP A 34 13.83 -25.12 -6.07
C TRP A 34 13.67 -25.85 -4.72
N LYS A 35 13.08 -27.06 -4.75
CA LYS A 35 12.70 -27.87 -3.56
C LYS A 35 11.62 -27.24 -2.65
N ILE A 36 11.05 -26.10 -3.02
CA ILE A 36 9.88 -25.54 -2.33
C ILE A 36 8.64 -26.29 -2.84
N PRO A 37 7.85 -26.93 -1.96
CA PRO A 37 6.59 -27.55 -2.35
C PRO A 37 5.58 -26.47 -2.76
N LEU A 38 4.93 -26.67 -3.90
CA LEU A 38 3.94 -25.74 -4.42
C LEU A 38 2.53 -26.36 -4.36
N PRO A 39 1.50 -25.59 -3.98
CA PRO A 39 0.12 -26.07 -3.96
C PRO A 39 -0.36 -26.48 -5.35
N GLN A 40 -1.14 -27.56 -5.41
CA GLN A 40 -1.63 -28.13 -6.68
C GLN A 40 -2.89 -27.45 -7.22
N GLU A 41 -3.48 -26.55 -6.44
CA GLU A 41 -4.62 -25.71 -6.85
C GLU A 41 -4.24 -24.64 -7.90
N GLY A 42 -2.94 -24.49 -8.20
CA GLY A 42 -2.43 -23.62 -9.25
C GLY A 42 -2.82 -22.16 -9.04
N MET A 43 -3.42 -21.52 -10.04
CA MET A 43 -3.82 -20.11 -9.95
C MET A 43 -4.86 -19.83 -8.85
N ALA A 44 -5.62 -20.83 -8.38
CA ALA A 44 -6.52 -20.63 -7.25
C ALA A 44 -5.75 -20.26 -5.98
N THR A 45 -4.50 -20.72 -5.81
CA THR A 45 -3.61 -20.30 -4.72
C THR A 45 -3.29 -18.80 -4.77
N ILE A 46 -3.10 -18.24 -5.97
CA ILE A 46 -2.86 -16.80 -6.16
C ILE A 46 -4.10 -15.99 -5.78
N VAL A 47 -5.27 -16.45 -6.21
CA VAL A 47 -6.56 -15.80 -5.92
C VAL A 47 -6.90 -15.89 -4.44
N ALA A 48 -6.68 -17.04 -3.82
CA ALA A 48 -7.00 -17.31 -2.43
C ALA A 48 -5.97 -16.74 -1.45
N ASN A 49 -4.97 -15.97 -1.90
CA ASN A 49 -4.05 -15.33 -0.97
C ASN A 49 -4.82 -14.45 0.02
N TYR A 50 -4.39 -14.46 1.28
CA TYR A 50 -5.12 -13.85 2.38
C TYR A 50 -5.54 -12.39 2.09
N ASP A 51 -6.72 -12.00 2.58
CA ASP A 51 -7.48 -10.78 2.27
C ASP A 51 -8.13 -10.71 0.87
N GLY A 52 -7.58 -11.38 -0.15
CA GLY A 52 -8.10 -11.31 -1.53
C GLY A 52 -9.58 -11.67 -1.66
N PRO A 53 -9.99 -12.91 -1.28
CA PRO A 53 -11.40 -13.32 -1.35
C PRO A 53 -12.35 -12.41 -0.58
N LEU A 54 -11.90 -11.78 0.51
CA LEU A 54 -12.70 -10.85 1.30
C LEU A 54 -13.02 -9.56 0.55
N PHE A 55 -12.10 -9.05 -0.27
CA PHE A 55 -12.39 -7.93 -1.17
C PHE A 55 -13.42 -8.29 -2.25
N ILE A 56 -13.48 -9.56 -2.69
CA ILE A 56 -14.53 -10.03 -3.61
C ILE A 56 -15.89 -10.01 -2.92
N VAL A 57 -15.98 -10.43 -1.65
CA VAL A 57 -17.23 -10.34 -0.88
C VAL A 57 -17.75 -8.90 -0.91
N VAL A 58 -16.91 -7.93 -0.56
CA VAL A 58 -17.30 -6.51 -0.60
C VAL A 58 -17.67 -6.05 -2.00
N ALA A 59 -16.97 -6.51 -3.04
CA ALA A 59 -17.28 -6.15 -4.42
C ALA A 59 -18.70 -6.62 -4.82
N LYS A 60 -19.09 -7.84 -4.41
CA LYS A 60 -20.40 -8.42 -4.72
C LYS A 60 -21.52 -7.84 -3.85
N THR A 61 -21.29 -7.74 -2.54
CA THR A 61 -22.34 -7.36 -1.57
C THR A 61 -22.44 -5.86 -1.34
N PHE A 62 -21.36 -5.12 -1.57
CA PHE A 62 -21.22 -3.70 -1.20
C PHE A 62 -21.67 -3.43 0.24
N TYR A 63 -21.21 -4.29 1.16
CA TYR A 63 -21.50 -4.28 2.60
C TYR A 63 -22.93 -4.62 3.00
N ASN A 64 -23.80 -5.07 2.08
CA ASN A 64 -25.15 -5.51 2.41
C ASN A 64 -25.11 -6.76 3.33
N PRO A 65 -25.60 -6.69 4.58
CA PRO A 65 -25.55 -7.79 5.53
C PRO A 65 -26.25 -9.08 5.08
N GLU A 66 -27.37 -8.95 4.35
CA GLU A 66 -28.16 -10.10 3.88
C GLU A 66 -27.38 -10.90 2.82
N LEU A 67 -26.58 -10.22 2.01
CA LEU A 67 -25.79 -10.85 0.96
C LEU A 67 -24.47 -11.43 1.47
N VAL A 68 -23.90 -10.86 2.54
CA VAL A 68 -22.65 -11.33 3.15
C VAL A 68 -22.80 -12.74 3.73
N GLY A 69 -23.97 -13.09 4.26
CA GLY A 69 -24.26 -14.42 4.80
C GLY A 69 -24.12 -15.58 3.80
N ASN A 70 -24.07 -15.28 2.49
CA ASN A 70 -23.90 -16.29 1.44
C ASN A 70 -22.44 -16.76 1.27
N PHE A 71 -21.48 -16.16 1.98
CA PHE A 71 -20.06 -16.49 1.86
C PHE A 71 -19.59 -17.31 3.07
N ALA A 72 -18.86 -18.38 2.80
CA ALA A 72 -18.38 -19.33 3.82
C ALA A 72 -17.14 -18.86 4.60
N PHE A 73 -17.05 -17.56 4.90
CA PHE A 73 -16.03 -16.99 5.78
C PHE A 73 -16.68 -16.70 7.11
N ASN A 74 -16.37 -17.47 8.14
CA ASN A 74 -16.93 -17.36 9.50
C ASN A 74 -16.51 -16.05 10.19
N LEU A 75 -16.97 -14.92 9.65
CA LEU A 75 -16.60 -13.55 10.01
C LEU A 75 -17.88 -12.71 10.13
N PRO A 76 -17.99 -11.85 11.15
CA PRO A 76 -19.14 -10.97 11.29
C PRO A 76 -19.19 -9.96 10.14
N THR A 77 -20.38 -9.51 9.76
CA THR A 77 -20.56 -8.52 8.68
C THR A 77 -19.75 -7.25 8.91
N GLN A 78 -19.60 -6.81 10.16
CA GLN A 78 -18.81 -5.64 10.55
C GLN A 78 -17.32 -5.78 10.20
N TYR A 79 -16.79 -7.00 10.13
CA TYR A 79 -15.40 -7.25 9.75
C TYR A 79 -15.07 -6.70 8.35
N TYR A 80 -16.04 -6.77 7.43
CA TYR A 80 -15.85 -6.28 6.07
C TYR A 80 -15.71 -4.75 5.99
N ALA A 81 -16.06 -3.99 7.04
CA ALA A 81 -15.80 -2.54 7.10
C ALA A 81 -14.29 -2.18 7.15
N ALA A 82 -13.41 -3.16 7.41
CA ALA A 82 -11.97 -3.03 7.25
C ALA A 82 -11.51 -3.00 5.78
N HIS A 83 -12.34 -3.53 4.88
CA HIS A 83 -12.06 -3.64 3.45
C HIS A 83 -12.69 -2.45 2.72
N PHE A 84 -11.96 -1.33 2.73
CA PHE A 84 -12.42 -0.04 2.20
C PHE A 84 -12.80 -0.10 0.71
N PRO A 85 -13.73 0.75 0.25
CA PRO A 85 -14.56 0.44 -0.92
C PRO A 85 -13.86 0.64 -2.27
N LEU A 86 -12.78 1.41 -2.37
CA LEU A 86 -12.27 1.79 -3.70
C LEU A 86 -11.75 0.57 -4.49
N PHE A 87 -10.99 -0.32 -3.85
CA PHE A 87 -10.53 -1.54 -4.51
C PHE A 87 -11.69 -2.50 -4.86
N PRO A 88 -12.62 -2.87 -3.95
CA PRO A 88 -13.85 -3.59 -4.27
C PRO A 88 -14.71 -2.99 -5.38
N LEU A 89 -14.84 -1.66 -5.44
CA LEU A 89 -15.62 -0.98 -6.49
C LEU A 89 -14.98 -1.18 -7.87
N LEU A 90 -13.64 -1.13 -7.95
CA LEU A 90 -12.93 -1.45 -9.19
C LEU A 90 -13.09 -2.92 -9.57
N ILE A 91 -13.04 -3.84 -8.59
CA ILE A 91 -13.33 -5.26 -8.84
C ILE A 91 -14.74 -5.42 -9.41
N ARG A 92 -15.74 -4.81 -8.76
CA ARG A 92 -17.16 -4.88 -9.16
C ARG A 92 -17.36 -4.37 -10.59
N LEU A 93 -16.67 -3.30 -10.98
CA LEU A 93 -16.75 -2.72 -12.33
C LEU A 93 -16.36 -3.72 -13.43
N PHE A 94 -15.37 -4.59 -13.17
CA PHE A 94 -14.88 -5.56 -14.15
C PHE A 94 -15.36 -7.00 -13.89
N GLY A 95 -15.86 -7.29 -12.69
CA GLY A 95 -16.25 -8.63 -12.24
C GLY A 95 -17.33 -9.27 -13.09
N GLY A 96 -18.31 -8.50 -13.54
CA GLY A 96 -19.38 -9.00 -14.43
C GLY A 96 -18.92 -9.37 -15.84
N ILE A 97 -17.71 -8.98 -16.26
CA ILE A 97 -17.18 -9.22 -17.61
C ILE A 97 -16.23 -10.42 -17.62
N ILE A 98 -15.31 -10.48 -16.65
CA ILE A 98 -14.22 -11.47 -16.64
C ILE A 98 -14.24 -12.42 -15.42
N GLY A 99 -15.26 -12.32 -14.56
CA GLY A 99 -15.35 -13.03 -13.28
C GLY A 99 -14.62 -12.27 -12.16
N PHE A 100 -15.16 -12.34 -10.94
CA PHE A 100 -14.64 -11.56 -9.81
C PHE A 100 -13.19 -11.91 -9.41
N PRO A 101 -12.75 -13.18 -9.40
CA PRO A 101 -11.37 -13.54 -9.13
C PRO A 101 -10.37 -12.91 -10.10
N TYR A 102 -10.66 -12.97 -11.40
CA TYR A 102 -9.79 -12.41 -12.43
C TYR A 102 -9.87 -10.89 -12.47
N ALA A 103 -11.04 -10.30 -12.19
CA ALA A 103 -11.18 -8.86 -12.00
C ALA A 103 -10.30 -8.37 -10.84
N MET A 104 -10.27 -9.07 -9.71
CA MET A 104 -9.38 -8.74 -8.59
C MET A 104 -7.91 -8.74 -8.99
N LEU A 105 -7.43 -9.82 -9.64
CA LEU A 105 -6.05 -9.87 -10.10
C LEU A 105 -5.75 -8.79 -11.17
N GLY A 106 -6.70 -8.54 -12.07
CA GLY A 106 -6.60 -7.50 -13.09
C GLY A 106 -6.50 -6.09 -12.49
N VAL A 107 -7.31 -5.78 -11.48
CA VAL A 107 -7.22 -4.52 -10.74
C VAL A 107 -5.87 -4.41 -10.04
N THR A 108 -5.39 -5.44 -9.34
CA THR A 108 -4.03 -5.43 -8.75
C THR A 108 -2.94 -5.16 -9.80
N LEU A 109 -2.98 -5.82 -10.96
CA LEU A 109 -1.99 -5.62 -12.02
C LEU A 109 -2.04 -4.20 -12.61
N THR A 110 -3.23 -3.67 -12.87
CA THR A 110 -3.40 -2.30 -13.38
C THR A 110 -2.98 -1.25 -12.34
N SER A 111 -3.27 -1.49 -11.07
CA SER A 111 -2.76 -0.69 -9.96
C SER A 111 -1.24 -0.76 -9.83
N SER A 112 -0.61 -1.91 -10.10
CA SER A 112 0.86 -2.03 -10.16
C SER A 112 1.47 -1.20 -11.29
N ILE A 113 0.83 -1.17 -12.47
CA ILE A 113 1.21 -0.28 -13.57
C ILE A 113 1.11 1.18 -13.13
N LEU A 114 0.03 1.55 -12.44
CA LEU A 114 -0.18 2.90 -11.92
C LEU A 114 0.88 3.28 -10.88
N ALA A 115 1.22 2.36 -9.97
CA ALA A 115 2.26 2.55 -8.96
C ALA A 115 3.63 2.78 -9.62
N THR A 116 4.02 1.95 -10.59
CA THR A 116 5.28 2.12 -11.33
C THR A 116 5.28 3.42 -12.15
N TYR A 117 4.14 3.82 -12.72
CA TYR A 117 4.01 5.10 -13.43
C TYR A 117 4.25 6.31 -12.50
N PHE A 118 3.57 6.37 -11.36
CA PHE A 118 3.76 7.47 -10.41
C PHE A 118 5.12 7.41 -9.75
N PHE A 119 5.64 6.23 -9.45
CA PHE A 119 6.99 6.06 -8.93
C PHE A 119 8.03 6.57 -9.91
N ARG A 120 7.93 6.23 -11.20
CA ARG A 120 8.80 6.77 -12.25
C ARG A 120 8.73 8.30 -12.31
N LYS A 121 7.53 8.86 -12.18
CA LYS A 121 7.33 10.31 -12.21
C LYS A 121 8.00 10.98 -11.01
N PHE A 122 7.90 10.37 -9.84
CA PHE A 122 8.47 10.84 -8.58
C PHE A 122 10.00 10.71 -8.53
N ILE A 123 10.55 9.54 -8.86
CA ILE A 123 11.99 9.27 -8.69
C ILE A 123 12.87 10.08 -9.66
N LYS A 124 12.30 10.59 -10.76
CA LYS A 124 12.99 11.47 -11.72
C LYS A 124 13.52 12.76 -11.09
N ASP A 125 12.97 13.17 -9.95
CA ASP A 125 13.45 14.36 -9.24
C ASP A 125 14.72 14.07 -8.42
N TYR A 126 15.06 12.79 -8.23
CA TYR A 126 16.14 12.36 -7.34
C TYR A 126 17.32 11.71 -8.05
N VAL A 127 17.13 11.23 -9.29
CA VAL A 127 18.19 10.54 -10.04
C VAL A 127 18.32 10.98 -11.49
N PRO A 128 19.53 10.84 -12.09
CA PRO A 128 19.72 11.10 -13.52
C PRO A 128 18.83 10.22 -14.39
N GLN A 129 18.41 10.72 -15.56
CA GLN A 129 17.50 9.99 -16.47
C GLN A 129 17.99 8.59 -16.84
N LYS A 130 19.32 8.37 -16.94
CA LYS A 130 19.91 7.07 -17.24
C LYS A 130 19.67 6.02 -16.14
N GLU A 131 19.51 6.43 -14.89
CA GLU A 131 19.28 5.53 -13.75
C GLU A 131 17.80 5.29 -13.46
N VAL A 132 16.89 6.09 -14.05
CA VAL A 132 15.45 5.96 -13.80
C VAL A 132 14.94 4.56 -14.12
N LEU A 133 15.37 3.97 -15.24
CA LEU A 133 14.96 2.62 -15.63
C LEU A 133 15.43 1.56 -14.64
N TRP A 134 16.65 1.71 -14.12
CA TRP A 134 17.19 0.84 -13.10
C TRP A 134 16.34 0.89 -11.82
N ILE A 135 16.04 2.09 -11.32
CA ILE A 135 15.33 2.21 -10.04
C ILE A 135 13.88 1.77 -10.14
N ILE A 136 13.20 2.00 -11.28
CA ILE A 136 11.83 1.49 -11.45
C ILE A 136 11.80 -0.04 -11.55
N LEU A 137 12.85 -0.68 -12.10
CA LEU A 137 13.01 -2.13 -12.08
C LEU A 137 13.21 -2.62 -10.64
N ILE A 138 14.08 -1.98 -9.86
CA ILE A 138 14.28 -2.38 -8.46
C ILE A 138 13.03 -2.16 -7.62
N PHE A 139 12.34 -1.03 -7.78
CA PHE A 139 11.04 -0.83 -7.15
C PHE A 139 10.03 -1.88 -7.60
N SER A 140 10.18 -2.51 -8.77
CA SER A 140 9.24 -3.51 -9.22
C SER A 140 9.46 -4.90 -8.60
N ILE A 141 10.55 -5.11 -7.87
CA ILE A 141 10.91 -6.42 -7.30
C ILE A 141 11.29 -6.36 -5.82
N PHE A 142 11.68 -5.19 -5.31
CA PHE A 142 12.22 -5.00 -3.97
C PHE A 142 11.45 -3.91 -3.20
N PRO A 143 11.06 -4.15 -1.93
CA PRO A 143 11.32 -5.36 -1.13
C PRO A 143 10.49 -6.57 -1.58
N ALA A 144 10.88 -7.78 -1.16
CA ALA A 144 10.20 -9.01 -1.58
C ALA A 144 8.70 -9.03 -1.23
N ARG A 145 8.30 -8.40 -0.11
CA ARG A 145 6.89 -8.25 0.26
C ARG A 145 6.11 -7.42 -0.76
N TRP A 146 6.73 -6.40 -1.37
CA TRP A 146 6.12 -5.64 -2.45
C TRP A 146 5.86 -6.49 -3.69
N LEU A 147 6.82 -7.34 -4.09
CA LEU A 147 6.64 -8.30 -5.19
C LEU A 147 5.48 -9.26 -4.94
N ILE A 148 5.28 -9.69 -3.70
CA ILE A 148 4.17 -10.57 -3.32
C ILE A 148 2.83 -9.85 -3.47
N VAL A 149 2.62 -8.72 -2.79
CA VAL A 149 1.29 -8.08 -2.70
C VAL A 149 0.80 -7.55 -4.06
N ARG A 150 1.70 -7.24 -4.99
CA ARG A 150 1.34 -6.87 -6.37
C ARG A 150 1.08 -8.05 -7.30
N SER A 151 1.30 -9.27 -6.83
CA SER A 151 1.15 -10.51 -7.60
C SER A 151 0.01 -11.38 -7.06
N VAL A 152 -0.77 -10.89 -6.10
CA VAL A 152 -1.95 -11.56 -5.54
C VAL A 152 -3.09 -10.55 -5.45
N GLY A 153 -4.31 -11.00 -5.16
CA GLY A 153 -5.45 -10.10 -5.00
C GLY A 153 -5.30 -9.20 -3.78
N SER A 154 -4.70 -8.02 -3.95
CA SER A 154 -4.51 -7.08 -2.85
C SER A 154 -4.64 -5.61 -3.27
N PRO A 155 -5.12 -4.73 -2.37
CA PRO A 155 -5.24 -3.28 -2.61
C PRO A 155 -3.92 -2.53 -2.47
N GLU A 156 -2.86 -3.15 -1.95
CA GLU A 156 -1.57 -2.52 -1.66
C GLU A 156 -1.00 -1.75 -2.88
N PRO A 157 -1.02 -2.29 -4.11
CA PRO A 157 -0.51 -1.54 -5.25
C PRO A 157 -1.31 -0.30 -5.57
N LEU A 158 -2.64 -0.33 -5.38
CA LEU A 158 -3.50 0.82 -5.60
C LEU A 158 -3.18 1.89 -4.56
N PHE A 159 -3.12 1.48 -3.29
CA PHE A 159 -2.83 2.36 -2.18
C PHE A 159 -1.46 3.05 -2.33
N ILE A 160 -0.42 2.30 -2.70
CA ILE A 160 0.91 2.85 -2.93
C ILE A 160 0.93 3.81 -4.13
N ALA A 161 0.23 3.49 -5.22
CA ALA A 161 0.12 4.39 -6.36
C ALA A 161 -0.48 5.74 -5.97
N GLU A 162 -1.56 5.71 -5.18
CA GLU A 162 -2.29 6.89 -4.72
C GLU A 162 -1.48 7.72 -3.73
N ILE A 163 -0.75 7.07 -2.82
CA ILE A 163 0.20 7.74 -1.91
C ILE A 163 1.30 8.44 -2.68
N ILE A 164 1.98 7.75 -3.62
CA ILE A 164 3.04 8.36 -4.42
C ILE A 164 2.47 9.54 -5.22
N ALA A 165 1.30 9.38 -5.84
CA ALA A 165 0.66 10.44 -6.59
C ALA A 165 0.33 11.66 -5.70
N SER A 166 -0.26 11.42 -4.53
CA SER A 166 -0.61 12.46 -3.57
C SER A 166 0.62 13.25 -3.14
N VAL A 167 1.66 12.56 -2.66
CA VAL A 167 2.89 13.18 -2.17
C VAL A 167 3.65 13.88 -3.29
N TYR A 168 3.71 13.29 -4.48
CA TYR A 168 4.30 13.91 -5.66
C TYR A 168 3.62 15.25 -6.00
N TYR A 169 2.28 15.28 -6.05
CA TYR A 169 1.56 16.51 -6.35
C TYR A 169 1.66 17.54 -5.22
N PHE A 170 1.73 17.08 -3.96
CA PHE A 170 1.93 17.93 -2.81
C PHE A 170 3.28 18.65 -2.88
N LYS A 171 4.37 17.91 -3.12
CA LYS A 171 5.73 18.46 -3.34
C LYS A 171 5.77 19.50 -4.47
N HIS A 172 4.96 19.28 -5.53
CA HIS A 172 4.85 20.20 -6.66
C HIS A 172 3.83 21.32 -6.46
N LYS A 173 3.36 21.55 -5.22
CA LYS A 173 2.39 22.60 -4.84
C LYS A 173 1.04 22.49 -5.56
N LYS A 174 0.70 21.33 -6.10
CA LYS A 174 -0.59 21.03 -6.75
C LYS A 174 -1.54 20.42 -5.73
N TYR A 175 -1.89 21.18 -4.71
CA TYR A 175 -2.56 20.68 -3.51
C TYR A 175 -3.94 20.07 -3.77
N LEU A 176 -4.74 20.62 -4.69
CA LEU A 176 -6.02 20.00 -5.06
C LEU A 176 -5.84 18.58 -5.60
N LYS A 177 -4.83 18.37 -6.46
CA LYS A 177 -4.50 17.03 -6.96
C LYS A 177 -3.98 16.14 -5.84
N ALA A 178 -3.16 16.68 -4.94
CA ALA A 178 -2.68 15.94 -3.78
C ALA A 178 -3.84 15.48 -2.88
N GLY A 179 -4.83 16.36 -2.66
CA GLY A 179 -6.07 16.10 -1.94
C GLY A 179 -6.90 15.00 -2.59
N ILE A 180 -7.19 15.12 -3.88
CA ILE A 180 -7.94 14.09 -4.64
C ILE A 180 -7.26 12.72 -4.54
N TRP A 181 -5.96 12.63 -4.82
CA TRP A 181 -5.23 11.36 -4.71
C TRP A 181 -5.14 10.85 -3.26
N GLY A 182 -5.09 11.75 -2.28
CA GLY A 182 -5.13 11.38 -0.86
C GLY A 182 -6.51 10.86 -0.43
N SER A 183 -7.60 11.42 -0.96
CA SER A 183 -8.95 10.92 -0.74
C SER A 183 -9.13 9.53 -1.32
N LEU A 184 -8.59 9.29 -2.51
CA LEU A 184 -8.57 7.94 -3.11
C LEU A 184 -7.77 6.97 -2.24
N ALA A 185 -6.57 7.34 -1.79
CA ALA A 185 -5.79 6.55 -0.84
C ALA A 185 -6.59 6.22 0.43
N GLN A 186 -7.29 7.22 0.99
CA GLN A 186 -8.15 7.05 2.15
C GLN A 186 -9.36 6.15 1.90
N LEU A 187 -9.84 6.03 0.66
CA LEU A 187 -10.92 5.10 0.28
C LEU A 187 -10.39 3.73 -0.14
N THR A 188 -9.07 3.56 -0.27
CA THR A 188 -8.42 2.27 -0.54
C THR A 188 -8.01 1.57 0.75
N LYS A 189 -7.39 2.28 1.71
CA LYS A 189 -7.03 1.73 3.03
C LYS A 189 -7.04 2.82 4.10
N SER A 190 -7.35 2.42 5.34
CA SER A 190 -7.42 3.33 6.50
C SER A 190 -6.15 4.14 6.81
N PRO A 191 -4.90 3.66 6.58
CA PRO A 191 -3.71 4.48 6.83
C PRO A 191 -3.56 5.67 5.88
N GLY A 192 -4.43 5.81 4.86
CA GLY A 192 -4.46 6.98 3.98
C GLY A 192 -4.62 8.30 4.74
N ILE A 193 -5.25 8.27 5.92
CA ILE A 193 -5.53 9.46 6.74
C ILE A 193 -4.23 10.11 7.24
N LEU A 194 -3.15 9.33 7.33
CA LEU A 194 -1.83 9.81 7.73
C LEU A 194 -1.26 10.84 6.74
N LEU A 195 -1.70 10.83 5.46
CA LEU A 195 -1.39 11.89 4.50
C LEU A 195 -1.93 13.25 4.97
N PHE A 196 -3.18 13.27 5.46
CA PHE A 196 -3.78 14.50 5.98
C PHE A 196 -3.00 15.04 7.17
N ILE A 197 -2.66 14.17 8.14
CA ILE A 197 -1.87 14.56 9.32
C ILE A 197 -0.52 15.15 8.88
N ALA A 198 0.17 14.50 7.92
CA ALA A 198 1.45 14.98 7.41
C ALA A 198 1.36 16.33 6.70
N TYR A 199 0.41 16.50 5.80
CA TYR A 199 0.23 17.75 5.06
C TYR A 199 -0.22 18.89 5.97
N PHE A 200 -1.12 18.59 6.90
CA PHE A 200 -1.60 19.55 7.88
C PHE A 200 -0.46 20.05 8.77
N LEU A 201 0.36 19.14 9.32
CA LEU A 201 1.52 19.50 10.15
C LEU A 201 2.58 20.25 9.34
N TYR A 202 2.87 19.84 8.10
CA TYR A 202 3.80 20.57 7.23
C TYR A 202 3.37 22.04 7.02
N PHE A 203 2.07 22.31 6.78
CA PHE A 203 1.59 23.68 6.60
C PHE A 203 1.51 24.49 7.90
N THR A 204 1.13 23.85 9.00
CA THR A 204 0.86 24.54 10.28
C THR A 204 2.12 24.77 11.10
N PHE A 205 3.08 23.84 11.10
CA PHE A 205 4.26 23.92 11.96
C PHE A 205 5.10 25.20 11.74
N PRO A 206 5.40 25.64 10.50
CA PRO A 206 6.10 26.91 10.28
C PRO A 206 5.30 28.14 10.74
N LYS A 207 3.96 28.05 10.74
CA LYS A 207 3.06 29.14 11.15
C LYS A 207 2.96 29.25 12.66
N PHE A 208 2.92 28.13 13.38
CA PHE A 208 2.98 28.15 14.85
C PHE A 208 4.26 28.82 15.36
N LYS A 209 5.41 28.54 14.71
CA LYS A 209 6.68 29.19 15.04
C LYS A 209 6.65 30.72 14.83
N LYS A 210 5.87 31.21 13.86
CA LYS A 210 5.68 32.65 13.60
C LYS A 210 4.62 33.28 14.52
N ALA A 211 3.55 32.56 14.81
CA ALA A 211 2.48 33.01 15.71
C ALA A 211 2.96 33.20 17.16
N ALA A 212 4.01 32.46 17.57
CA ALA A 212 4.71 32.73 18.84
C ALA A 212 5.35 34.14 18.90
N THR A 213 5.50 34.81 17.75
CA THR A 213 6.13 36.14 17.62
C THR A 213 5.21 37.20 17.00
N THR A 214 3.97 36.88 16.60
CA THR A 214 3.07 37.80 15.88
C THR A 214 1.60 37.40 16.05
N SER A 215 0.66 38.35 15.92
CA SER A 215 -0.79 38.08 16.04
C SER A 215 -1.30 37.05 15.02
N LEU A 216 -2.13 36.10 15.49
CA LEU A 216 -2.70 34.97 14.74
C LEU A 216 -3.46 35.39 13.47
N SER A 217 -4.12 36.56 13.47
CA SER A 217 -4.92 37.04 12.34
C SER A 217 -4.09 37.43 11.11
N LYS A 218 -2.79 37.70 11.28
CA LYS A 218 -1.87 37.98 10.16
C LYS A 218 -1.18 36.72 9.61
N CYS A 219 -1.42 35.54 10.21
CA CYS A 219 -0.74 34.30 9.84
C CYS A 219 -1.45 33.50 8.73
N PHE A 220 -2.69 33.83 8.38
CA PHE A 220 -3.48 33.08 7.39
C PHE A 220 -4.02 34.01 6.30
N ASN A 221 -3.59 33.76 5.07
CA ASN A 221 -4.13 34.42 3.88
C ASN A 221 -5.18 33.55 3.17
N ARG A 222 -5.99 34.14 2.29
CA ARG A 222 -6.98 33.40 1.48
C ARG A 222 -6.38 32.25 0.65
N SER A 223 -5.15 32.42 0.18
CA SER A 223 -4.40 31.37 -0.53
C SER A 223 -4.10 30.16 0.37
N ASP A 224 -3.84 30.39 1.66
CA ASP A 224 -3.64 29.31 2.62
C ASP A 224 -4.91 28.50 2.82
N LEU A 225 -6.06 29.17 2.93
CA LEU A 225 -7.37 28.51 3.08
C LEU A 225 -7.63 27.55 1.92
N ASN A 226 -7.36 27.95 0.67
CA ASN A 226 -7.52 27.06 -0.49
C ASN A 226 -6.62 25.81 -0.42
N ASN A 227 -5.41 25.96 0.11
CA ASN A 227 -4.48 24.83 0.29
C ASN A 227 -4.98 23.88 1.38
N TYR A 228 -5.52 24.42 2.48
CA TYR A 228 -6.18 23.61 3.51
C TYR A 228 -7.41 22.88 2.95
N PHE A 229 -8.34 23.59 2.28
CA PHE A 229 -9.52 22.98 1.67
C PHE A 229 -9.16 21.80 0.76
N SER A 230 -8.07 21.94 -0.01
CA SER A 230 -7.58 20.87 -0.86
C SER A 230 -7.21 19.61 -0.08
N ILE A 231 -6.50 19.72 1.04
CA ILE A 231 -6.09 18.54 1.85
C ILE A 231 -7.22 18.01 2.74
N PHE A 232 -8.22 18.83 3.08
CA PHE A 232 -9.42 18.41 3.82
C PHE A 232 -10.32 17.46 3.02
N LEU A 233 -10.12 17.33 1.70
CA LEU A 233 -10.78 16.28 0.92
C LEU A 233 -10.50 14.87 1.47
N ILE A 234 -9.34 14.65 2.11
CA ILE A 234 -8.94 13.35 2.67
C ILE A 234 -9.83 12.95 3.87
N PRO A 235 -9.96 13.74 4.96
CA PRO A 235 -10.91 13.41 6.02
C PRO A 235 -12.37 13.49 5.57
N LEU A 236 -12.72 14.32 4.58
CA LEU A 236 -14.07 14.35 4.02
C LEU A 236 -14.44 13.04 3.31
N SER A 237 -13.49 12.38 2.62
CA SER A 237 -13.77 11.07 2.03
C SER A 237 -13.94 9.99 3.09
N PHE A 238 -13.20 10.06 4.20
CA PHE A 238 -13.45 9.17 5.34
C PHE A 238 -14.83 9.41 5.98
N LEU A 239 -15.23 10.68 6.15
CA LEU A 239 -16.57 11.02 6.63
C LEU A 239 -17.67 10.45 5.71
N GLY A 240 -17.49 10.57 4.39
CA GLY A 240 -18.38 9.96 3.41
C GLY A 240 -18.47 8.43 3.56
N LEU A 241 -17.34 7.77 3.83
CA LEU A 241 -17.30 6.32 4.10
C LEU A 241 -18.02 5.96 5.41
N SER A 242 -17.84 6.72 6.49
CA SER A 242 -18.58 6.52 7.74
C SER A 242 -20.09 6.68 7.57
N ILE A 243 -20.53 7.63 6.74
CA ILE A 243 -21.95 7.77 6.38
C ILE A 243 -22.42 6.54 5.60
N LEU A 244 -21.65 6.05 4.63
CA LEU A 244 -21.97 4.81 3.91
C LEU A 244 -22.14 3.63 4.88
N TYR A 245 -21.24 3.47 5.85
CA TYR A 245 -21.38 2.42 6.86
C TYR A 245 -22.59 2.61 7.77
N LYS A 246 -22.96 3.85 8.11
CA LYS A 246 -24.21 4.10 8.83
C LYS A 246 -25.43 3.64 8.02
N LEU A 247 -25.41 3.79 6.70
CA LEU A 247 -26.51 3.37 5.83
C LEU A 247 -26.54 1.85 5.59
N GLN A 248 -25.39 1.20 5.39
CA GLN A 248 -25.31 -0.23 5.05
C GLN A 248 -25.28 -1.15 6.27
N LEU A 249 -24.58 -0.74 7.32
CA LEU A 249 -24.29 -1.57 8.51
C LEU A 249 -25.00 -1.06 9.77
N ASN A 250 -25.76 0.04 9.67
CA ASN A 250 -26.34 0.78 10.79
C ASN A 250 -25.30 1.27 11.81
N ASP A 251 -24.02 1.35 11.43
CA ASP A 251 -22.90 1.73 12.30
C ASP A 251 -21.98 2.74 11.61
N PHE A 252 -21.96 3.97 12.13
CA PHE A 252 -21.13 5.06 11.58
C PHE A 252 -19.62 4.82 11.80
N LEU A 253 -19.27 4.09 12.87
CA LEU A 253 -17.90 3.77 13.26
C LEU A 253 -17.58 2.30 12.97
N ALA A 254 -18.27 1.67 12.01
CA ALA A 254 -18.13 0.24 11.70
C ALA A 254 -16.67 -0.20 11.49
N TYR A 255 -15.83 0.63 10.86
CA TYR A 255 -14.40 0.36 10.73
C TYR A 255 -13.73 0.16 12.10
N PHE A 256 -14.01 1.01 13.08
CA PHE A 256 -13.45 0.92 14.42
C PHE A 256 -13.96 -0.30 15.19
N HIS A 257 -15.19 -0.73 14.93
CA HIS A 257 -15.80 -1.92 15.53
C HIS A 257 -15.55 -3.22 14.75
N SER A 258 -14.87 -3.18 13.60
CA SER A 258 -14.62 -4.34 12.73
C SER A 258 -13.71 -5.40 13.34
N GLY A 259 -12.94 -5.05 14.37
CA GLY A 259 -11.88 -5.89 14.93
C GLY A 259 -10.55 -5.83 14.16
N ASP A 260 -10.46 -5.12 13.04
CA ASP A 260 -9.19 -4.98 12.29
C ASP A 260 -8.23 -3.94 12.92
N ASN A 261 -8.74 -3.06 13.79
CA ASN A 261 -7.90 -2.11 14.55
C ASN A 261 -7.11 -2.77 15.69
N ILE A 262 -7.25 -4.09 15.89
CA ILE A 262 -6.55 -4.89 16.91
C ILE A 262 -5.05 -5.01 16.57
N HIS A 263 -4.53 -4.34 15.55
CA HIS A 263 -3.09 -4.30 15.27
C HIS A 263 -2.37 -3.11 15.93
N LEU A 264 -3.08 -2.07 16.36
CA LEU A 264 -2.47 -0.87 16.96
C LEU A 264 -2.52 -0.95 18.48
N PHE A 265 -1.36 -0.89 19.14
CA PHE A 265 -1.24 -1.03 20.58
C PHE A 265 -0.42 0.10 21.19
N PHE A 266 -0.80 0.49 22.41
CA PHE A 266 -0.02 1.36 23.27
C PHE A 266 0.47 0.57 24.50
N PRO A 267 1.73 0.73 24.95
CA PRO A 267 2.79 1.60 24.40
C PRO A 267 3.31 1.11 23.03
N PRO A 268 4.14 1.88 22.30
CA PRO A 268 4.75 1.39 21.06
C PRO A 268 5.66 0.19 21.31
N PHE A 269 6.05 -0.51 20.24
CA PHE A 269 6.93 -1.69 20.22
C PHE A 269 6.34 -2.97 20.83
N GLN A 270 5.01 -3.04 20.98
CA GLN A 270 4.34 -4.26 21.45
C GLN A 270 4.52 -5.47 20.53
N ILE A 271 5.02 -5.28 19.31
CA ILE A 271 5.42 -6.39 18.43
C ILE A 271 6.43 -7.34 19.07
N PHE A 272 7.24 -6.89 20.04
CA PHE A 272 8.18 -7.76 20.76
C PHE A 272 7.55 -8.55 21.90
N ASN A 273 6.27 -8.32 22.20
CA ASN A 273 5.51 -9.18 23.08
C ASN A 273 4.96 -10.37 22.27
N PHE A 274 5.63 -11.52 22.37
CA PHE A 274 5.27 -12.74 21.64
C PHE A 274 3.84 -13.25 21.94
N SER A 275 3.24 -12.83 23.06
CA SER A 275 1.87 -13.20 23.45
C SER A 275 0.78 -12.39 22.73
N GLN A 276 1.16 -11.38 21.93
CA GLN A 276 0.22 -10.61 21.12
C GLN A 276 -0.37 -11.47 20.00
N ALA A 277 -1.68 -11.30 19.76
CA ALA A 277 -2.50 -12.16 18.90
C ALA A 277 -1.95 -12.36 17.47
N TRP A 278 -1.25 -11.36 16.93
CA TRP A 278 -0.76 -11.34 15.55
C TRP A 278 0.76 -11.42 15.43
N VAL A 279 1.47 -11.68 16.54
CA VAL A 279 2.92 -11.84 16.58
C VAL A 279 3.28 -13.32 16.63
N GLY A 280 2.85 -14.01 17.69
CA GLY A 280 2.95 -15.47 17.84
C GLY A 280 4.35 -16.06 17.75
N THR A 281 5.42 -15.26 17.85
CA THR A 281 6.80 -15.73 17.69
C THR A 281 7.81 -14.79 18.33
N PHE A 282 9.00 -15.31 18.64
CA PHE A 282 10.16 -14.55 19.10
C PHE A 282 11.18 -14.28 17.99
N TRP A 283 11.02 -14.86 16.80
CA TRP A 283 11.87 -14.65 15.63
C TRP A 283 11.47 -13.35 14.92
N LEU A 284 11.97 -12.22 15.42
CA LEU A 284 11.58 -10.86 15.00
C LEU A 284 12.78 -9.96 14.65
N GLU A 285 13.96 -10.52 14.38
CA GLU A 285 15.16 -9.71 14.07
C GLU A 285 14.95 -8.82 12.83
N GLU A 286 14.20 -9.29 11.84
CA GLU A 286 13.87 -8.50 10.65
C GLU A 286 13.02 -7.26 10.95
N VAL A 287 12.25 -7.25 12.03
CA VAL A 287 11.53 -6.06 12.50
C VAL A 287 12.52 -4.95 12.88
N ILE A 288 13.65 -5.30 13.49
CA ILE A 288 14.70 -4.34 13.84
C ILE A 288 15.27 -3.70 12.58
N PHE A 289 15.50 -4.49 11.52
CA PHE A 289 15.98 -3.95 10.24
C PHE A 289 14.95 -3.04 9.56
N VAL A 290 13.66 -3.35 9.67
CA VAL A 290 12.58 -2.47 9.18
C VAL A 290 12.60 -1.13 9.92
N TYR A 291 12.71 -1.15 11.25
CA TYR A 291 12.81 0.06 12.05
C TYR A 291 14.07 0.87 11.74
N LEU A 292 15.21 0.20 11.60
CA LEU A 292 16.46 0.84 11.23
C LEU A 292 16.36 1.55 9.88
N LEU A 293 15.85 0.88 8.84
CA LEU A 293 15.71 1.48 7.51
C LEU A 293 14.70 2.63 7.48
N GLY A 294 13.58 2.50 8.21
CA GLY A 294 12.61 3.59 8.37
C GLY A 294 13.21 4.82 9.04
N ALA A 295 13.92 4.63 10.17
CA ALA A 295 14.57 5.70 10.91
C ALA A 295 15.70 6.37 10.10
N LEU A 296 16.59 5.58 9.47
CA LEU A 296 17.65 6.10 8.61
C LEU A 296 17.08 6.86 7.41
N GLY A 297 16.00 6.36 6.80
CA GLY A 297 15.30 7.03 5.72
C GLY A 297 14.75 8.39 6.13
N PHE A 298 14.03 8.46 7.26
CA PHE A 298 13.52 9.71 7.82
C PHE A 298 14.65 10.72 8.11
N MET A 299 15.72 10.28 8.77
CA MET A 299 16.88 11.13 9.07
C MET A 299 17.54 11.65 7.80
N LYS A 300 17.65 10.81 6.77
CA LYS A 300 18.28 11.18 5.50
C LYS A 300 17.44 12.16 4.69
N LEU A 301 16.12 11.98 4.64
CA LEU A 301 15.20 12.95 4.03
C LEU A 301 15.30 14.31 4.73
N THR A 302 15.34 14.30 6.07
CA THR A 302 15.51 15.52 6.87
C THR A 302 16.85 16.20 6.58
N LYS A 303 17.95 15.44 6.54
CA LYS A 303 19.29 15.94 6.20
C LYS A 303 19.35 16.54 4.80
N ASN A 304 18.66 15.93 3.84
CA ASN A 304 18.57 16.41 2.46
C ASN A 304 17.57 17.56 2.27
N LYS A 305 16.93 18.04 3.36
CA LYS A 305 15.91 19.11 3.34
C LYS A 305 14.67 18.78 2.51
N GLU A 306 14.38 17.49 2.36
CA GLU A 306 13.18 16.98 1.70
C GLU A 306 12.00 16.93 2.70
N TYR A 307 11.63 18.11 3.22
CA TYR A 307 10.72 18.21 4.37
C TYR A 307 9.31 17.67 4.09
N GLU A 308 8.80 17.83 2.87
CA GLU A 308 7.49 17.30 2.48
C GLU A 308 7.46 15.78 2.64
N LEU A 309 8.54 15.10 2.23
CA LEU A 309 8.69 13.66 2.37
C LEU A 309 8.98 13.27 3.82
N ALA A 310 9.83 14.03 4.51
CA ALA A 310 10.21 13.74 5.89
C ALA A 310 8.99 13.76 6.83
N TRP A 311 8.06 14.70 6.67
CA TRP A 311 6.82 14.72 7.45
C TRP A 311 5.97 13.47 7.21
N PHE A 312 5.74 13.12 5.94
CA PHE A 312 4.95 11.94 5.61
C PHE A 312 5.61 10.66 6.13
N VAL A 313 6.89 10.43 5.79
CA VAL A 313 7.64 9.24 6.22
C VAL A 313 7.74 9.19 7.73
N GLY A 314 7.99 10.31 8.41
CA GLY A 314 8.09 10.35 9.87
C GLY A 314 6.79 9.99 10.57
N ILE A 315 5.65 10.54 10.15
CA ILE A 315 4.33 10.24 10.73
C ILE A 315 3.91 8.80 10.43
N PHE A 316 4.09 8.36 9.19
CA PHE A 316 3.74 7.01 8.79
C PHE A 316 4.62 6.00 9.54
N PHE A 317 5.93 6.22 9.60
CA PHE A 317 6.86 5.39 10.37
C PHE A 317 6.54 5.38 11.86
N ALA A 318 6.21 6.54 12.45
CA ALA A 318 5.79 6.61 13.85
C ALA A 318 4.56 5.73 14.11
N SER A 319 3.57 5.74 13.21
CA SER A 319 2.38 4.88 13.35
C SER A 319 2.70 3.39 13.30
N VAL A 320 3.67 2.99 12.47
CA VAL A 320 4.16 1.60 12.37
C VAL A 320 4.78 1.11 13.68
N LEU A 321 5.34 2.00 14.51
CA LEU A 321 5.88 1.61 15.83
C LEU A 321 4.80 1.09 16.79
N PHE A 322 3.53 1.42 16.55
CA PHE A 322 2.38 0.94 17.33
C PHE A 322 1.78 -0.33 16.75
N VAL A 323 2.23 -0.79 15.58
CA VAL A 323 1.72 -2.01 14.94
C VAL A 323 2.34 -3.25 15.57
N SER A 324 1.51 -4.13 16.13
CA SER A 324 1.89 -5.44 16.65
C SER A 324 1.39 -6.54 15.74
N HIS A 325 2.07 -6.71 14.60
CA HIS A 325 1.73 -7.71 13.58
C HIS A 325 3.00 -8.29 12.96
N ARG A 326 3.07 -9.61 12.81
CA ARG A 326 4.25 -10.32 12.31
C ARG A 326 4.71 -9.87 10.92
N ASP A 327 3.77 -9.57 10.05
CA ASP A 327 4.00 -9.03 8.70
C ASP A 327 4.20 -7.50 8.68
N LEU A 328 5.03 -6.97 9.58
CA LEU A 328 5.25 -5.53 9.71
C LEU A 328 5.76 -4.89 8.40
N ILE A 329 6.53 -5.64 7.60
CA ILE A 329 7.06 -5.17 6.31
C ILE A 329 5.92 -4.75 5.37
N ARG A 330 4.78 -5.46 5.36
CA ARG A 330 3.60 -5.06 4.57
C ARG A 330 3.08 -3.69 4.99
N TYR A 331 3.01 -3.43 6.30
CA TYR A 331 2.56 -2.14 6.84
C TYR A 331 3.54 -1.00 6.52
N THR A 332 4.83 -1.27 6.25
CA THR A 332 5.81 -0.24 5.89
C THR A 332 5.93 0.03 4.39
N LEU A 333 5.32 -0.78 3.52
CA LEU A 333 5.35 -0.57 2.07
C LEU A 333 4.98 0.86 1.62
N PRO A 334 4.03 1.57 2.25
CA PRO A 334 3.69 2.94 1.87
C PRO A 334 4.84 3.95 1.95
N ILE A 335 5.83 3.73 2.82
CA ILE A 335 7.00 4.62 2.91
C ILE A 335 8.15 4.22 1.98
N VAL A 336 8.17 2.97 1.48
CA VAL A 336 9.25 2.42 0.64
C VAL A 336 9.59 3.30 -0.57
N PRO A 337 8.64 3.83 -1.37
CA PRO A 337 8.96 4.71 -2.49
C PRO A 337 9.82 5.92 -2.11
N PHE A 338 9.60 6.46 -0.92
CA PHE A 338 10.32 7.62 -0.40
C PHE A 338 11.66 7.23 0.21
N LEU A 339 11.80 6.00 0.70
CA LEU A 339 13.10 5.43 1.07
C LEU A 339 14.01 5.27 -0.17
N PHE A 340 13.46 4.90 -1.34
CA PHE A 340 14.23 4.91 -2.60
C PHE A 340 14.77 6.31 -2.94
N ALA A 341 13.98 7.37 -2.71
CA ALA A 341 14.45 8.74 -2.89
C ALA A 341 15.55 9.11 -1.87
N ALA A 342 15.34 8.74 -0.59
CA ALA A 342 16.30 8.97 0.48
C ALA A 342 17.66 8.31 0.19
N PHE A 343 17.65 7.06 -0.24
CA PHE A 343 18.83 6.25 -0.56
C PHE A 343 19.18 6.21 -2.05
N SER A 344 18.74 7.21 -2.81
CA SER A 344 18.89 7.23 -4.27
C SER A 344 20.33 7.08 -4.74
N LYS A 345 21.30 7.65 -4.02
CA LYS A 345 22.74 7.53 -4.34
C LYS A 345 23.26 6.11 -4.12
N GLU A 346 22.82 5.44 -3.06
CA GLU A 346 23.22 4.08 -2.73
C GLU A 346 22.56 3.08 -3.70
N VAL A 347 21.27 3.26 -4.00
CA VAL A 347 20.54 2.35 -4.90
C VAL A 347 21.10 2.34 -6.33
N VAL A 348 21.72 3.43 -6.79
CA VAL A 348 22.36 3.50 -8.12
C VAL A 348 23.83 3.05 -8.13
N SER A 349 24.41 2.78 -6.95
CA SER A 349 25.80 2.39 -6.82
C SER A 349 26.06 1.01 -7.44
N LYS A 350 27.31 0.75 -7.81
CA LYS A 350 27.73 -0.54 -8.38
C LYS A 350 27.57 -1.66 -7.36
N GLU A 351 27.90 -1.36 -6.10
CA GLU A 351 27.83 -2.30 -4.97
C GLU A 351 26.38 -2.73 -4.74
N PHE A 352 25.44 -1.78 -4.73
CA PHE A 352 24.02 -2.10 -4.61
C PHE A 352 23.50 -2.91 -5.81
N LYS A 353 23.92 -2.55 -7.03
CA LYS A 353 23.58 -3.29 -8.27
C LYS A 353 24.00 -4.76 -8.19
N ILE A 354 25.21 -5.02 -7.70
CA ILE A 354 25.73 -6.39 -7.51
C ILE A 354 24.94 -7.10 -6.41
N ALA A 355 24.76 -6.45 -5.26
CA ALA A 355 24.04 -7.03 -4.13
C ALA A 355 22.60 -7.42 -4.50
N ILE A 356 21.86 -6.51 -5.15
CA ILE A 356 20.47 -6.78 -5.52
C ILE A 356 20.38 -7.87 -6.60
N PHE A 357 21.35 -7.95 -7.51
CA PHE A 357 21.41 -9.02 -8.52
C PHE A 357 21.52 -10.40 -7.86
N ILE A 358 22.36 -10.53 -6.84
CA ILE A 358 22.49 -11.76 -6.03
C ILE A 358 21.18 -12.06 -5.30
N LEU A 359 20.52 -11.03 -4.77
CA LEU A 359 19.28 -11.16 -4.00
C LEU A 359 18.03 -11.44 -4.86
N LEU A 360 18.09 -11.31 -6.19
CA LEU A 360 16.93 -11.57 -7.05
C LEU A 360 16.35 -12.97 -6.86
N LEU A 361 17.22 -13.98 -6.81
CA LEU A 361 16.80 -15.37 -6.63
C LEU A 361 16.19 -15.59 -5.23
N PRO A 362 16.84 -15.22 -4.11
CA PRO A 362 16.23 -15.27 -2.79
C PRO A 362 14.88 -14.53 -2.68
N ILE A 363 14.76 -13.33 -3.27
CA ILE A 363 13.51 -12.56 -3.31
C ILE A 363 12.41 -13.37 -3.99
N TYR A 364 12.71 -13.94 -5.17
CA TYR A 364 11.77 -14.77 -5.92
C TYR A 364 11.34 -16.02 -5.15
N LEU A 365 12.31 -16.75 -4.60
CA LEU A 365 12.04 -17.97 -3.81
C LEU A 365 11.22 -17.66 -2.55
N PHE A 366 11.55 -16.58 -1.84
CA PHE A 366 10.76 -16.11 -0.71
C PHE A 366 9.33 -15.78 -1.12
N SER A 367 9.14 -15.10 -2.26
CA SER A 367 7.79 -14.79 -2.77
C SER A 367 6.97 -16.04 -3.07
N LEU A 368 7.56 -17.06 -3.71
CA LEU A 368 6.86 -18.33 -3.97
C LEU A 368 6.47 -19.05 -2.67
N ALA A 369 7.40 -19.15 -1.72
CA ALA A 369 7.15 -19.79 -0.44
C ALA A 369 6.05 -19.06 0.34
N TYR A 370 6.12 -17.73 0.41
CA TYR A 370 5.12 -16.92 1.12
C TYR A 370 3.74 -17.06 0.51
N ILE A 371 3.61 -16.91 -0.82
CA ILE A 371 2.31 -17.00 -1.50
C ILE A 371 1.68 -18.38 -1.32
N SER A 372 2.49 -19.43 -1.36
CA SER A 372 2.04 -20.81 -1.20
C SER A 372 1.44 -21.11 0.18
N GLN A 373 1.87 -20.38 1.21
CA GLN A 373 1.47 -20.61 2.60
C GLN A 373 0.46 -19.59 3.11
N ASN A 374 0.42 -18.38 2.54
CA ASN A 374 -0.48 -17.30 2.96
C ASN A 374 -1.84 -17.36 2.25
N VAL A 375 -2.49 -18.52 2.31
CA VAL A 375 -3.74 -18.81 1.59
C VAL A 375 -4.91 -18.86 2.56
N MET A 376 -5.97 -18.13 2.25
CA MET A 376 -7.23 -18.21 2.98
C MET A 376 -7.99 -19.48 2.56
N PRO A 377 -8.51 -20.28 3.50
CA PRO A 377 -9.30 -21.45 3.15
C PRO A 377 -10.62 -21.01 2.49
N VAL A 378 -10.86 -21.47 1.27
CA VAL A 378 -12.11 -21.26 0.53
C VAL A 378 -12.76 -22.63 0.30
N SER A 379 -13.81 -22.94 1.05
CA SER A 379 -14.53 -24.21 0.95
C SER A 379 -15.49 -24.26 -0.24
N ASP A 380 -16.04 -23.12 -0.63
CA ASP A 380 -16.94 -22.98 -1.78
C ASP A 380 -16.58 -21.73 -2.60
N TRP A 381 -16.22 -21.94 -3.86
CA TRP A 381 -15.91 -20.87 -4.80
C TRP A 381 -17.14 -20.29 -5.49
N ALA A 382 -18.28 -20.98 -5.51
CA ALA A 382 -19.45 -20.56 -6.28
C ALA A 382 -19.94 -19.13 -5.93
N PRO A 383 -20.00 -18.71 -4.65
CA PRO A 383 -20.35 -17.33 -4.31
C PRO A 383 -19.34 -16.29 -4.79
N LEU A 384 -18.08 -16.69 -5.01
CA LEU A 384 -16.97 -15.82 -5.40
C LEU A 384 -16.81 -15.67 -6.91
N LEU A 385 -17.38 -16.55 -7.74
CA LEU A 385 -17.22 -16.52 -9.20
C LEU A 385 -17.92 -15.34 -9.87
#